data_AF-A0AA36NAM0-F1
#
_entry.id   AF-A0AA36NAM0-F1
#
_cell.length_a   1.000
_cell.length_b   1.000
_cell.length_c   1.000
_cell.angle_alpha   90.00
_cell.angle_beta   90.00
_cell.angle_gamma   90.00
#
_symmetry.space_group_name_H-M   'P 1'
#
loop_
_entity.id
_entity.type
_entity.pdbx_description
1 polymer ?
#
loop_
_entity_poly.entity_id
_entity_poly.type
_entity_poly.pdbx_seq_one_letter_code
_entity_poly.pdbx_strand_id
1 'polypeptide(L)'
;MVQFQTLWQLVQGLMLSLTTLLWTFLLIMILMYIFAILGMELITIDGALPSESPYNVAARENFRSFQDAILTLLQVFSLDSIGSVYRPLVNQRMFLFFYFITAMLVLAIALMNLVTAVMVNTSLDQASQDKEAKQAWEAAKRKKQVEHLRRMFASLDEDGSGELSLEELLEAPEDLICDLKEISTVDDLEELFSMLDYDGGGAIDTNEFCEGILKVANESRSAVELGRLMKQCNEILSNTNMLMDFVKAPVDKVKGDAARGSTPMTGQALACTSGWGNWRTRWQPCTRT
;
A
#
# COMPACT_ATOMS: atom_id res chain seq x y z
N MET A 1 -28.96 19.52 -17.32
CA MET A 1 -27.88 18.55 -17.69
C MET A 1 -27.32 17.77 -16.50
N VAL A 2 -27.33 18.29 -15.27
CA VAL A 2 -26.75 17.62 -14.08
C VAL A 2 -27.51 16.34 -13.64
N GLN A 3 -28.83 16.28 -13.81
CA GLN A 3 -29.64 15.09 -13.41
C GLN A 3 -29.36 13.82 -14.23
N PHE A 4 -28.85 13.94 -15.46
CA PHE A 4 -28.53 12.78 -16.28
C PHE A 4 -27.16 12.18 -15.90
N GLN A 5 -26.27 12.99 -15.34
CA GLN A 5 -24.94 12.57 -14.92
C GLN A 5 -25.01 11.69 -13.66
N THR A 6 -25.86 12.02 -12.69
CA THR A 6 -26.06 11.19 -11.50
C THR A 6 -26.68 9.84 -11.84
N LEU A 7 -27.66 9.80 -12.75
CA LEU A 7 -28.22 8.54 -13.25
C LEU A 7 -27.15 7.70 -13.96
N TRP A 8 -26.36 8.31 -14.84
CA TRP A 8 -25.29 7.62 -15.56
C TRP A 8 -24.23 7.05 -14.63
N GLN A 9 -23.81 7.79 -13.60
CA GLN A 9 -22.86 7.32 -12.59
C GLN A 9 -23.42 6.13 -11.80
N LEU A 10 -24.69 6.15 -11.42
CA LEU A 10 -25.36 5.02 -10.78
C LEU A 10 -25.42 3.78 -11.69
N VAL A 11 -25.76 3.98 -12.97
CA VAL A 11 -25.81 2.89 -13.96
C VAL A 11 -24.42 2.31 -14.21
N GLN A 12 -23.39 3.15 -14.28
CA GLN A 12 -22.00 2.71 -14.45
C GLN A 12 -21.53 1.87 -13.25
N GLY A 13 -21.85 2.28 -12.03
CA GLY A 13 -21.59 1.49 -10.82
C GLY A 13 -22.35 0.15 -10.81
N LEU A 14 -23.59 0.15 -11.27
CA LEU A 14 -24.38 -1.07 -11.42
C LEU A 14 -23.79 -2.01 -12.47
N MET A 15 -23.37 -1.51 -13.63
CA MET A 15 -22.77 -2.34 -14.69
C MET A 15 -21.44 -2.95 -14.28
N LEU A 16 -20.63 -2.21 -13.51
CA LEU A 16 -19.37 -2.71 -12.96
C LEU A 16 -19.62 -3.88 -12.00
N SER A 17 -20.58 -3.74 -11.08
CA SER A 17 -20.98 -4.82 -10.17
C SER A 17 -21.72 -5.96 -10.87
N LEU A 18 -22.46 -5.70 -11.94
CA LEU A 18 -23.12 -6.74 -12.73
C LEU A 18 -22.12 -7.72 -13.35
N THR A 19 -20.94 -7.23 -13.76
CA THR A 19 -19.89 -8.07 -14.35
C THR A 19 -19.35 -9.06 -13.32
N THR A 20 -19.05 -8.60 -12.10
CA THR A 20 -18.59 -9.48 -11.02
C THR A 20 -19.69 -10.45 -10.58
N LEU A 21 -20.93 -9.97 -10.48
CA LEU A 21 -22.10 -10.82 -10.23
C LEU A 21 -22.26 -11.91 -11.29
N LEU A 22 -22.05 -11.62 -12.57
CA LEU A 22 -22.15 -12.60 -13.65
C LEU A 22 -21.12 -13.72 -13.51
N TRP A 23 -19.85 -13.40 -13.26
CA TRP A 23 -18.81 -14.41 -13.04
C TRP A 23 -19.12 -15.29 -11.82
N THR A 24 -19.70 -14.70 -10.78
CA THR A 24 -20.04 -15.43 -9.56
C THR A 24 -21.27 -16.31 -9.73
N PHE A 25 -22.26 -15.85 -10.51
CA PHE A 25 -23.38 -16.66 -10.95
C PHE A 25 -22.90 -17.87 -11.75
N LEU A 26 -21.93 -17.69 -12.64
CA LEU A 26 -21.29 -18.81 -13.36
C LEU A 26 -20.62 -19.80 -12.42
N LEU A 27 -19.88 -19.32 -11.40
CA LEU A 27 -19.26 -20.19 -10.40
C LEU A 27 -20.30 -21.00 -9.61
N ILE A 28 -21.39 -20.35 -9.17
CA ILE A 28 -22.50 -21.02 -8.47
C ILE A 28 -23.18 -22.04 -9.39
N MET A 29 -23.40 -21.72 -10.66
CA MET A 29 -23.93 -22.66 -11.66
C MET A 29 -23.03 -23.88 -11.86
N ILE A 30 -21.69 -23.71 -11.86
CA ILE A 30 -20.75 -24.83 -11.95
C ILE A 30 -20.82 -25.71 -10.70
N LEU A 31 -20.92 -25.13 -9.51
CA LEU A 31 -21.11 -25.90 -8.27
C LEU A 31 -22.44 -26.68 -8.30
N MET A 32 -23.54 -26.01 -8.67
CA MET A 32 -24.84 -26.66 -8.81
C MET A 32 -24.82 -27.76 -9.87
N TYR A 33 -24.07 -27.59 -10.97
CA TYR A 33 -23.88 -28.62 -12.00
C TYR A 33 -23.26 -29.91 -11.43
N ILE A 34 -22.18 -29.76 -10.65
CA ILE A 34 -21.50 -30.91 -10.04
C ILE A 34 -22.43 -31.64 -9.07
N PHE A 35 -23.10 -30.89 -8.19
CA PHE A 35 -24.07 -31.48 -7.26
C PHE A 35 -25.28 -32.08 -7.99
N ALA A 36 -25.73 -31.52 -9.11
CA ALA A 36 -26.87 -32.06 -9.87
C ALA A 36 -26.55 -33.46 -10.42
N ILE A 37 -25.36 -33.63 -10.99
CA ILE A 37 -24.91 -34.93 -11.49
C ILE A 37 -24.75 -35.93 -10.34
N LEU A 38 -24.11 -35.51 -9.24
CA LEU A 38 -23.99 -36.36 -8.05
C LEU A 38 -25.35 -36.76 -7.48
N GLY A 39 -26.30 -35.83 -7.43
CA GLY A 39 -27.66 -36.06 -6.94
C GLY A 39 -28.43 -37.05 -7.81
N MET A 40 -28.35 -36.92 -9.14
CA MET A 40 -28.98 -37.87 -10.07
C MET A 40 -28.40 -39.29 -9.95
N GLU A 41 -27.08 -39.39 -9.73
CA GLU A 41 -26.42 -40.70 -9.57
C GLU A 41 -26.71 -41.32 -8.19
N LEU A 42 -26.80 -40.49 -7.14
CA LEU A 42 -26.99 -40.96 -5.76
C LEU A 42 -28.47 -41.25 -5.44
N ILE A 43 -29.40 -40.52 -6.05
CA ILE A 43 -30.84 -40.56 -5.82
C ILE A 43 -31.53 -41.15 -7.05
N THR A 44 -31.32 -42.45 -7.22
CA THR A 44 -31.99 -43.24 -8.27
C THR A 44 -33.27 -43.88 -7.75
N ILE A 45 -34.24 -44.11 -8.64
CA ILE A 45 -35.46 -44.87 -8.31
C ILE A 45 -35.08 -46.27 -7.83
N ASP A 46 -35.55 -46.64 -6.64
CA ASP A 46 -35.27 -47.96 -6.06
C ASP A 46 -36.34 -48.96 -6.52
N GLY A 47 -35.92 -49.97 -7.29
CA GLY A 47 -36.79 -51.03 -7.79
C GLY A 47 -37.29 -51.98 -6.71
N ALA A 48 -36.68 -51.98 -5.52
CA ALA A 48 -37.14 -52.78 -4.38
C ALA A 48 -38.31 -52.13 -3.62
N LEU A 49 -38.52 -50.83 -3.79
CA LEU A 49 -39.61 -50.09 -3.15
C LEU A 49 -40.82 -49.96 -4.09
N PRO A 50 -42.06 -49.91 -3.54
CA PRO A 50 -43.23 -49.59 -4.34
C PRO A 50 -43.06 -48.28 -5.12
N SER A 51 -43.65 -48.20 -6.32
CA SER A 51 -43.60 -47.00 -7.17
C SER A 51 -44.19 -45.77 -6.47
N GLU A 52 -45.22 -45.98 -5.64
CA GLU A 52 -45.92 -44.96 -4.84
C GLU A 52 -45.25 -44.67 -3.48
N SER A 53 -44.05 -45.21 -3.23
CA SER A 53 -43.34 -44.89 -1.99
C SER A 53 -42.93 -43.42 -1.98
N PRO A 54 -42.98 -42.72 -0.82
CA PRO A 54 -42.60 -41.30 -0.74
C PRO A 54 -41.20 -41.00 -1.30
N TYR A 55 -40.28 -41.97 -1.22
CA TYR A 55 -38.94 -41.87 -1.78
C TYR A 55 -38.93 -41.88 -3.31
N ASN A 56 -39.58 -42.86 -3.93
CA ASN A 56 -39.60 -42.99 -5.39
C ASN A 56 -40.35 -41.83 -6.06
N VAL A 57 -41.39 -41.30 -5.41
CA VAL A 57 -42.08 -40.07 -5.84
C VAL A 57 -41.13 -38.88 -5.79
N ALA A 58 -40.48 -38.65 -4.64
CA ALA A 58 -39.54 -37.54 -4.48
C ALA A 58 -38.34 -37.62 -5.43
N ALA A 59 -37.77 -38.81 -5.63
CA ALA A 59 -36.66 -39.03 -6.57
C ALA A 59 -37.09 -38.77 -8.03
N ARG A 60 -38.31 -39.15 -8.40
CA ARG A 60 -38.85 -38.95 -9.76
C ARG A 60 -39.23 -37.50 -10.05
N GLU A 61 -39.72 -36.77 -9.06
CA GLU A 61 -40.09 -35.37 -9.25
C GLU A 61 -38.87 -34.45 -9.27
N ASN A 62 -37.85 -34.76 -8.46
CA ASN A 62 -36.73 -33.84 -8.22
C ASN A 62 -35.42 -34.23 -8.91
N PHE A 63 -35.18 -35.52 -9.18
CA PHE A 63 -33.89 -36.02 -9.67
C PHE A 63 -34.01 -36.88 -10.94
N ARG A 64 -35.15 -36.85 -11.63
CA ARG A 64 -35.37 -37.64 -12.85
C ARG A 64 -34.56 -37.13 -14.03
N SER A 65 -34.49 -35.81 -14.20
CA SER A 65 -33.74 -35.18 -15.26
C SER A 65 -32.77 -34.14 -14.71
N PHE A 66 -31.78 -33.81 -15.51
CA PHE A 66 -30.79 -32.79 -15.16
C PHE A 66 -31.42 -31.42 -14.88
N GLN A 67 -32.49 -31.08 -15.60
CA GLN A 67 -33.20 -29.82 -15.39
C GLN A 67 -33.93 -29.82 -14.04
N ASP A 68 -34.61 -30.91 -13.71
CA ASP A 68 -35.29 -31.07 -12.42
C ASP A 68 -34.27 -31.01 -11.28
N ALA A 69 -33.13 -31.71 -11.42
CA ALA A 69 -32.07 -31.71 -10.41
C ALA A 69 -31.47 -30.31 -10.19
N ILE A 70 -31.29 -29.52 -11.25
CA ILE A 70 -30.87 -28.11 -11.12
C ILE A 70 -31.94 -27.28 -10.40
N LEU A 71 -33.22 -27.44 -10.75
CA LEU A 71 -34.31 -26.69 -10.10
C LEU A 71 -34.42 -27.05 -8.62
N THR A 72 -34.29 -28.33 -8.27
CA THR A 72 -34.25 -28.79 -6.88
C THR A 72 -33.03 -28.23 -6.15
N LEU A 73 -31.86 -28.15 -6.78
CA LEU A 73 -30.67 -27.55 -6.16
C LEU A 73 -30.79 -26.03 -6.03
N LEU A 74 -31.45 -25.36 -6.96
CA LEU A 74 -31.79 -23.94 -6.84
C LEU A 74 -32.77 -23.70 -5.68
N GLN A 75 -33.71 -24.62 -5.48
CA GLN A 75 -34.63 -24.64 -4.35
C GLN A 75 -33.90 -24.89 -3.02
N VAL A 76 -32.94 -25.82 -2.99
CA VAL A 76 -32.04 -26.07 -1.85
C VAL A 76 -31.21 -24.83 -1.53
N PHE A 77 -30.62 -24.20 -2.54
CA PHE A 77 -29.85 -22.96 -2.43
C PHE A 77 -30.68 -21.80 -1.86
N SER A 78 -31.92 -21.67 -2.33
CA SER A 78 -32.85 -20.63 -1.88
C SER A 78 -33.51 -20.95 -0.54
N LEU A 79 -33.24 -22.13 0.03
CA LEU A 79 -33.89 -22.69 1.22
C LEU A 79 -35.43 -22.74 1.12
N ASP A 80 -35.95 -22.76 -0.11
CA ASP A 80 -37.37 -22.69 -0.37
C ASP A 80 -38.01 -24.07 -0.26
N SER A 81 -38.89 -24.30 0.71
CA SER A 81 -39.62 -25.58 0.88
C SER A 81 -38.74 -26.85 0.84
N ILE A 82 -37.46 -26.75 1.19
CA ILE A 82 -36.46 -27.83 1.05
C ILE A 82 -36.84 -29.09 1.87
N GLY A 83 -37.58 -28.91 2.95
CA GLY A 83 -38.11 -30.00 3.79
C GLY A 83 -38.96 -31.02 3.03
N SER A 84 -39.70 -30.59 2.01
CA SER A 84 -40.51 -31.48 1.17
C SER A 84 -39.65 -32.41 0.32
N VAL A 85 -38.45 -31.96 -0.06
CA VAL A 85 -37.51 -32.70 -0.91
C VAL A 85 -36.67 -33.68 -0.09
N TYR A 86 -35.93 -33.20 0.93
CA TYR A 86 -34.96 -34.07 1.61
C TYR A 86 -35.60 -35.04 2.62
N ARG A 87 -36.73 -34.71 3.26
CA ARG A 87 -37.36 -35.58 4.28
C ARG A 87 -37.74 -36.97 3.74
N PRO A 88 -38.50 -37.11 2.63
CA PRO A 88 -38.84 -38.44 2.10
C PRO A 88 -37.60 -39.22 1.64
N LEU A 89 -36.54 -38.53 1.23
CA LEU A 89 -35.28 -39.13 0.79
C LEU A 89 -34.44 -39.66 1.96
N VAL A 90 -34.22 -38.84 2.99
CA VAL A 90 -33.40 -39.16 4.16
C VAL A 90 -34.05 -40.22 5.05
N ASN A 91 -35.39 -40.21 5.17
CA ASN A 91 -36.11 -41.19 5.99
C ASN A 91 -35.93 -42.63 5.49
N GLN A 92 -35.72 -42.84 4.19
CA GLN A 92 -35.38 -44.17 3.65
C GLN A 92 -33.89 -44.45 3.69
N ARG A 93 -33.07 -43.47 3.28
CA ARG A 93 -31.62 -43.62 3.16
C ARG A 93 -30.92 -42.53 3.95
N MET A 94 -30.55 -42.85 5.18
CA MET A 94 -29.95 -41.89 6.11
C MET A 94 -28.64 -41.27 5.60
N PHE A 95 -27.88 -41.97 4.76
CA PHE A 95 -26.64 -41.41 4.19
C PHE A 95 -26.89 -40.20 3.26
N LEU A 96 -28.08 -40.08 2.66
CA LEU A 96 -28.45 -38.92 1.83
C LEU A 96 -28.48 -37.62 2.64
N PHE A 97 -28.58 -37.73 3.97
CA PHE A 97 -28.45 -36.58 4.87
C PHE A 97 -27.11 -35.87 4.66
N PHE A 98 -26.01 -36.61 4.55
CA PHE A 98 -24.69 -36.03 4.34
C PHE A 98 -24.60 -35.30 3.00
N TYR A 99 -25.18 -35.85 1.94
CA TYR A 99 -25.25 -35.18 0.64
C TYR A 99 -25.95 -33.81 0.72
N PHE A 100 -27.16 -33.76 1.31
CA PHE A 100 -27.90 -32.51 1.41
C PHE A 100 -27.23 -31.49 2.34
N ILE A 101 -26.65 -31.92 3.46
CA ILE A 101 -25.94 -31.01 4.37
C ILE A 101 -24.65 -30.47 3.75
N THR A 102 -23.90 -31.30 3.02
CA THR A 102 -22.69 -30.85 2.33
C THR A 102 -23.05 -29.89 1.19
N ALA A 103 -24.09 -30.19 0.40
CA ALA A 103 -24.57 -29.28 -0.64
C ALA A 103 -25.02 -27.94 -0.05
N MET A 104 -25.80 -27.96 1.03
CA MET A 104 -26.26 -26.75 1.73
C MET A 104 -25.09 -25.92 2.27
N LEU A 105 -24.11 -26.55 2.94
CA LEU A 105 -22.94 -25.85 3.47
C LEU A 105 -22.06 -25.25 2.37
N VAL A 106 -21.76 -26.02 1.33
CA VAL A 106 -20.91 -25.55 0.23
C VAL A 106 -21.58 -24.39 -0.52
N LEU A 107 -22.88 -24.51 -0.81
CA LEU A 107 -23.64 -23.44 -1.47
C LEU A 107 -23.75 -22.19 -0.58
N ALA A 108 -23.95 -22.35 0.73
CA ALA A 108 -23.98 -21.22 1.67
C ALA A 108 -22.62 -20.52 1.80
N ILE A 109 -21.51 -21.28 1.87
CA ILE A 109 -20.16 -20.71 1.90
C ILE A 109 -19.86 -20.00 0.59
N ALA A 110 -20.23 -20.57 -0.56
CA ALA A 110 -20.05 -19.94 -1.87
C ALA A 110 -20.80 -18.60 -1.95
N LEU A 111 -22.04 -18.55 -1.46
CA LEU A 111 -22.83 -17.31 -1.35
C LEU A 111 -22.19 -16.28 -0.42
N MET A 112 -21.77 -16.70 0.77
CA MET A 112 -21.16 -15.79 1.73
C MET A 112 -19.86 -15.21 1.19
N ASN A 113 -18.99 -16.06 0.62
CA ASN A 113 -17.74 -15.62 0.01
C ASN A 113 -17.97 -14.68 -1.18
N LEU A 114 -19.06 -14.88 -1.95
CA LEU A 114 -19.50 -13.94 -2.97
C LEU A 114 -19.84 -12.57 -2.38
N VAL A 115 -20.76 -12.53 -1.40
CA VAL A 115 -21.21 -11.28 -0.77
C VAL A 115 -20.02 -10.54 -0.14
N THR A 116 -19.15 -11.26 0.56
CA THR A 116 -17.93 -10.70 1.16
C THR A 116 -16.98 -10.17 0.10
N ALA A 117 -16.72 -10.89 -1.00
CA ALA A 117 -15.81 -10.43 -2.06
C ALA A 117 -16.31 -9.13 -2.71
N VAL A 118 -17.61 -9.04 -3.01
CA VAL A 118 -18.21 -7.83 -3.60
C VAL A 118 -18.17 -6.66 -2.60
N MET A 119 -18.49 -6.90 -1.33
CA MET A 119 -18.44 -5.88 -0.28
C MET A 119 -17.02 -5.36 -0.06
N VAL A 120 -16.02 -6.26 -0.06
CA VAL A 120 -14.61 -5.91 0.08
C VAL A 120 -14.13 -5.08 -1.11
N ASN A 121 -14.43 -5.47 -2.35
CA ASN A 121 -14.05 -4.70 -3.53
C ASN A 121 -14.64 -3.28 -3.49
N THR A 122 -15.92 -3.16 -3.12
CA THR A 122 -16.58 -1.85 -2.98
C THR A 122 -15.90 -0.98 -1.92
N SER A 123 -15.54 -1.59 -0.79
CA SER A 123 -14.90 -0.89 0.32
C SER A 123 -13.46 -0.47 -0.02
N LEU A 124 -12.72 -1.30 -0.75
CA LEU A 124 -11.37 -0.99 -1.22
C LEU A 124 -11.37 0.12 -2.28
N ASP A 125 -12.30 0.07 -3.24
CA ASP A 125 -12.43 1.10 -4.28
C ASP A 125 -12.90 2.45 -3.72
N GLN A 126 -13.70 2.45 -2.65
CA GLN A 126 -14.08 3.67 -1.96
C GLN A 126 -12.91 4.24 -1.16
N ALA A 127 -12.16 3.39 -0.46
CA ALA A 127 -10.97 3.79 0.28
C ALA A 127 -9.87 4.37 -0.63
N SER A 128 -9.71 3.86 -1.86
CA SER A 128 -8.75 4.42 -2.82
C SER A 128 -9.18 5.79 -3.34
N GLN A 129 -10.46 5.95 -3.70
CA GLN A 129 -11.01 7.21 -4.19
C GLN A 129 -10.94 8.31 -3.12
N ASP A 130 -11.25 7.99 -1.86
CA ASP A 130 -11.14 8.95 -0.76
C ASP A 130 -9.70 9.40 -0.54
N LYS A 131 -8.73 8.49 -0.70
CA LYS A 131 -7.30 8.82 -0.58
C LYS A 131 -6.83 9.75 -1.70
N GLU A 132 -7.17 9.45 -2.95
CA GLU A 132 -6.80 10.27 -4.10
C GLU A 132 -7.47 11.66 -4.04
N ALA A 133 -8.76 11.71 -3.71
CA ALA A 133 -9.49 12.96 -3.53
C ALA A 133 -8.90 13.81 -2.41
N LYS A 134 -8.54 13.20 -1.28
CA LYS A 134 -7.89 13.88 -0.16
C LYS A 134 -6.51 14.41 -0.54
N GLN A 135 -5.69 13.62 -1.23
CA GLN A 135 -4.36 14.06 -1.70
C GLN A 135 -4.45 15.21 -2.70
N ALA A 136 -5.39 15.14 -3.66
CA ALA A 136 -5.63 16.20 -4.61
C ALA A 136 -6.11 17.49 -3.93
N TRP A 137 -6.99 17.36 -2.92
CA TRP A 137 -7.47 18.49 -2.14
C TRP A 137 -6.35 19.14 -1.31
N GLU A 138 -5.52 18.35 -0.64
CA GLU A 138 -4.35 18.82 0.12
C GLU A 138 -3.33 19.52 -0.81
N ALA A 139 -3.03 18.94 -1.97
CA ALA A 139 -2.14 19.55 -2.96
C ALA A 139 -2.70 20.87 -3.52
N ALA A 140 -4.01 20.93 -3.82
CA ALA A 140 -4.66 22.15 -4.27
C ALA A 140 -4.68 23.24 -3.19
N LYS A 141 -4.92 22.85 -1.93
CA LYS A 141 -4.83 23.76 -0.77
C LYS A 141 -3.40 24.30 -0.62
N ARG A 142 -2.39 23.43 -0.64
CA ARG A 142 -0.98 23.83 -0.57
C ARG A 142 -0.61 24.79 -1.69
N LYS A 143 -1.02 24.51 -2.93
CA LYS A 143 -0.73 25.38 -4.08
C LYS A 143 -1.32 26.80 -3.89
N LYS A 144 -2.56 26.90 -3.40
CA LYS A 144 -3.18 28.20 -3.10
C LYS A 144 -2.45 28.96 -2.00
N GLN A 145 -2.04 28.27 -0.94
CA GLN A 145 -1.29 28.87 0.16
C GLN A 145 0.11 29.34 -0.29
N VAL A 146 0.84 28.53 -1.06
CA VAL A 146 2.14 28.93 -1.64
C VAL A 146 1.97 30.15 -2.54
N GLU A 147 0.92 30.21 -3.36
CA GLU A 147 0.68 31.36 -4.23
C GLU A 147 0.37 32.65 -3.44
N HIS A 148 -0.33 32.53 -2.31
CA HIS A 148 -0.56 33.65 -1.41
C HIS A 148 0.74 34.12 -0.74
N LEU A 149 1.55 33.19 -0.20
CA LEU A 149 2.84 33.51 0.42
C LEU A 149 3.83 34.11 -0.58
N ARG A 150 3.85 33.65 -1.83
CA ARG A 150 4.68 34.25 -2.89
C ARG A 150 4.31 35.70 -3.17
N ARG A 151 3.02 36.06 -3.09
CA ARG A 151 2.58 37.45 -3.25
C ARG A 151 3.02 38.30 -2.06
N MET A 152 2.97 37.75 -0.86
CA MET A 152 3.49 38.43 0.34
C MET A 152 5.00 38.63 0.27
N PHE A 153 5.76 37.61 -0.15
CA PHE A 153 7.20 37.71 -0.36
C PHE A 153 7.55 38.84 -1.33
N ALA A 154 6.88 38.90 -2.48
CA ALA A 154 7.10 39.95 -3.47
C ALA A 154 6.72 41.36 -3.02
N SER A 155 5.92 41.50 -1.94
CA SER A 155 5.64 42.81 -1.33
C SER A 155 6.59 43.16 -0.18
N LEU A 156 7.32 42.18 0.36
CA LEU A 156 8.33 42.37 1.41
C LEU A 156 9.72 42.63 0.81
N ASP A 157 10.01 42.02 -0.34
CA ASP A 157 11.24 42.20 -1.13
C ASP A 157 11.18 43.55 -1.88
N GLU A 158 11.56 44.64 -1.21
CA GLU A 158 11.58 45.99 -1.80
C GLU A 158 12.74 46.19 -2.78
N ASP A 159 13.88 45.54 -2.53
CA ASP A 159 15.09 45.70 -3.34
C ASP A 159 15.10 44.78 -4.59
N GLY A 160 14.21 43.80 -4.63
CA GLY A 160 14.04 42.84 -5.72
C GLY A 160 15.20 41.85 -5.83
N SER A 161 15.94 41.65 -4.74
CA SER A 161 17.07 40.73 -4.66
C SER A 161 16.64 39.27 -4.79
N GLY A 162 15.37 38.96 -4.47
CA GLY A 162 14.85 37.60 -4.41
C GLY A 162 15.16 36.89 -3.09
N GLU A 163 15.71 37.61 -2.11
CA GLU A 163 16.00 37.16 -0.75
C GLU A 163 15.42 38.17 0.25
N LEU A 164 15.01 37.73 1.44
CA LEU A 164 14.54 38.62 2.51
C LEU A 164 15.58 38.72 3.61
N SER A 165 16.09 39.92 3.83
CA SER A 165 16.95 40.26 4.97
C SER A 165 16.13 40.48 6.25
N LEU A 166 16.80 40.44 7.40
CA LEU A 166 16.15 40.70 8.69
C LEU A 166 15.63 42.15 8.76
N GLU A 167 16.38 43.08 8.17
CA GLU A 167 16.00 44.49 8.09
C GLU A 167 14.71 44.69 7.29
N GLU A 168 14.56 44.05 6.13
CA GLU A 168 13.34 44.14 5.31
C GLU A 168 12.12 43.53 6.00
N LEU A 169 12.32 42.47 6.79
CA LEU A 169 11.26 41.86 7.57
C LEU A 169 10.78 42.77 8.71
N LEU A 170 11.67 43.58 9.30
CA LEU A 170 11.37 44.51 10.39
C LEU A 170 10.79 45.84 9.89
N GLU A 171 11.21 46.30 8.70
CA GLU A 171 10.70 47.53 8.06
C GLU A 171 9.40 47.31 7.27
N ALA A 172 8.94 46.06 7.18
CA ALA A 172 7.70 45.69 6.52
C ALA A 172 6.46 46.45 7.05
N PRO A 173 5.44 46.70 6.20
CA PRO A 173 4.19 47.30 6.63
C PRO A 173 3.51 46.51 7.76
N GLU A 174 2.96 47.19 8.77
CA GLU A 174 2.31 46.56 9.93
C GLU A 174 1.21 45.55 9.52
N ASP A 175 0.50 45.83 8.41
CA ASP A 175 -0.53 44.94 7.86
C ASP A 175 0.04 43.56 7.45
N LEU A 176 1.20 43.55 6.78
CA LEU A 176 1.87 42.31 6.34
C LEU A 176 2.46 41.55 7.51
N ILE A 177 3.00 42.26 8.51
CA ILE A 177 3.52 41.65 9.74
C ILE A 177 2.39 40.96 10.51
N CYS A 178 1.20 41.57 10.57
CA CYS A 178 0.04 40.96 11.23
C CYS A 178 -0.39 39.66 10.53
N ASP A 179 -0.50 39.68 9.20
CA ASP A 179 -0.81 38.48 8.41
C ASP A 179 0.24 37.38 8.62
N LEU A 180 1.52 37.75 8.69
CA LEU A 180 2.62 36.81 8.91
C LEU A 180 2.55 36.16 10.30
N LYS A 181 2.25 36.94 11.35
CA LYS A 181 2.10 36.45 12.73
C LYS A 181 0.87 35.55 12.88
N GLU A 182 -0.22 35.88 12.20
CA GLU A 182 -1.44 35.07 12.23
C GLU A 182 -1.21 33.68 11.59
N ILE A 183 -0.45 33.62 10.49
CA ILE A 183 -0.16 32.36 9.79
C ILE A 183 0.92 31.56 10.53
N SER A 184 1.97 32.21 11.02
CA SER A 184 3.14 31.54 11.62
C SER A 184 2.96 31.22 13.11
N THR A 185 1.99 31.79 13.83
CA THR A 185 1.79 31.59 15.28
C THR A 185 2.99 32.02 16.16
N VAL A 186 3.98 32.70 15.58
CA VAL A 186 5.17 33.21 16.28
C VAL A 186 5.04 34.72 16.37
N ASP A 187 5.07 35.26 17.60
CA ASP A 187 4.94 36.70 17.86
C ASP A 187 6.24 37.48 17.62
N ASP A 188 7.38 36.80 17.72
CA ASP A 188 8.71 37.36 17.59
C ASP A 188 9.26 37.16 16.17
N LEU A 189 9.56 38.26 15.48
CA LEU A 189 10.07 38.26 14.11
C LEU A 189 11.52 37.80 14.03
N GLU A 190 12.35 38.04 15.05
CA GLU A 190 13.73 37.54 15.09
C GLU A 190 13.74 36.01 15.27
N GLU A 191 12.86 35.50 16.15
CA GLU A 191 12.65 34.05 16.32
C GLU A 191 12.16 33.44 15.00
N LEU A 192 11.16 34.05 14.36
CA LEU A 192 10.63 33.58 13.08
C LEU A 192 11.71 33.60 11.98
N PHE A 193 12.48 34.67 11.86
CA PHE A 193 13.57 34.78 10.90
C PHE A 193 14.59 33.65 11.11
N SER A 194 15.01 33.43 12.36
CA SER A 194 15.94 32.35 12.71
C SER A 194 15.38 30.94 12.49
N MET A 195 14.06 30.78 12.44
CA MET A 195 13.36 29.52 12.16
C MET A 195 13.22 29.25 10.67
N LEU A 196 13.17 30.30 9.85
CA LEU A 196 13.05 30.22 8.39
C LEU A 196 14.42 30.16 7.71
N ASP A 197 15.43 30.85 8.25
CA ASP A 197 16.83 30.82 7.82
C ASP A 197 17.47 29.47 8.20
N TYR A 198 17.34 28.50 7.28
CA TYR A 198 17.81 27.14 7.49
C TYR A 198 19.28 26.95 7.16
N ASP A 199 19.83 27.73 6.22
CA ASP A 199 21.23 27.66 5.79
C ASP A 199 22.15 28.60 6.60
N GLY A 200 21.59 29.49 7.42
CA GLY A 200 22.33 30.43 8.25
C GLY A 200 22.99 31.52 7.41
N GLY A 201 22.49 31.77 6.19
CA GLY A 201 22.99 32.77 5.28
C GLY A 201 22.68 34.20 5.73
N GLY A 202 21.75 34.38 6.69
CA GLY A 202 21.28 35.69 7.12
C GLY A 202 20.34 36.35 6.11
N ALA A 203 19.83 35.59 5.14
CA ALA A 203 18.84 36.01 4.16
C ALA A 203 17.93 34.82 3.82
N ILE A 204 16.63 35.05 3.64
CA ILE A 204 15.63 33.99 3.42
C ILE A 204 15.17 34.00 1.97
N ASP A 205 15.39 32.91 1.23
CA ASP A 205 14.91 32.80 -0.15
C ASP A 205 13.39 32.52 -0.24
N THR A 206 12.80 32.75 -1.41
CA THR A 206 11.34 32.58 -1.63
C THR A 206 10.82 31.17 -1.28
N ASN A 207 11.60 30.12 -1.52
CA ASN A 207 11.22 28.75 -1.18
C ASN A 207 11.35 28.50 0.32
N GLU A 208 12.41 28.99 0.96
CA GLU A 208 12.57 28.92 2.42
C GLU A 208 11.45 29.64 3.16
N PHE A 209 11.07 30.84 2.69
CA PHE A 209 9.92 31.56 3.23
C PHE A 209 8.62 30.77 3.06
N CYS A 210 8.32 30.28 1.86
CA CYS A 210 7.06 29.57 1.58
C CYS A 210 6.97 28.23 2.32
N GLU A 211 8.04 27.43 2.32
CA GLU A 211 8.06 26.12 2.98
C GLU A 211 8.14 26.26 4.49
N GLY A 212 8.97 27.17 4.99
CA GLY A 212 9.13 27.42 6.41
C GLY A 212 7.82 27.91 7.05
N ILE A 213 7.14 28.89 6.46
CA ILE A 213 5.84 29.37 6.98
C ILE A 213 4.77 28.27 6.88
N LEU A 214 4.71 27.51 5.79
CA LEU A 214 3.75 26.40 5.67
C LEU A 214 4.00 25.29 6.69
N LYS A 215 5.26 25.06 7.06
CA LYS A 215 5.65 24.04 8.02
C LYS A 215 5.36 24.50 9.45
N VAL A 216 5.68 25.74 9.78
CA VAL A 216 5.36 26.36 11.06
C VAL A 216 3.84 26.47 11.27
N ALA A 217 3.07 26.77 10.23
CA ALA A 217 1.61 26.88 10.31
C ALA A 217 0.88 25.54 10.49
N ASN A 218 1.44 24.43 9.99
CA ASN A 218 0.77 23.12 9.99
C ASN A 218 1.36 22.11 10.99
N GLU A 219 2.61 22.28 11.43
CA GLU A 219 3.31 21.36 12.32
C GLU A 219 3.67 22.02 13.66
N SER A 220 3.72 21.23 14.72
CA SER A 220 4.25 21.65 16.02
C SER A 220 5.73 22.05 15.90
N ARG A 221 6.17 23.08 16.64
CA ARG A 221 7.57 23.60 16.69
C ARG A 221 8.66 22.52 16.64
N SER A 222 8.44 21.36 17.27
CA SER A 222 9.35 20.20 17.28
C SER A 222 9.65 19.57 15.90
N ALA A 223 8.71 19.58 14.95
CA ALA A 223 8.91 19.01 13.62
C ALA A 223 9.72 19.95 12.70
N VAL A 224 9.63 21.25 12.97
CA VAL A 224 10.48 22.27 12.35
C VAL A 224 11.93 22.10 12.81
N GLU A 225 12.15 21.95 14.13
CA GLU A 225 13.48 21.67 14.71
C GLU A 225 14.11 20.39 14.15
N LEU A 226 13.33 19.30 14.04
CA LEU A 226 13.83 18.04 13.48
C LEU A 226 14.23 18.18 12.01
N GLY A 227 13.48 18.97 11.23
CA GLY A 227 13.85 19.29 9.85
C GLY A 227 15.13 20.11 9.74
N ARG A 228 15.32 21.09 10.63
CA ARG A 228 16.54 21.89 10.71
C ARG A 228 17.76 21.02 11.02
N LEU A 229 17.63 20.11 11.99
CA LEU A 229 18.69 19.15 12.34
C LEU A 229 19.05 18.22 11.17
N MET A 230 18.06 17.77 10.40
CA MET A 230 18.31 16.94 9.21
C MET A 230 19.04 17.70 8.10
N LYS A 231 18.68 18.96 7.79
CA LYS A 231 19.37 19.78 6.78
C LYS A 231 20.81 20.04 7.20
N GLN A 232 21.03 20.45 8.45
CA GLN A 232 22.37 20.65 9.02
C GLN A 232 23.22 19.38 8.97
N CYS A 233 22.66 18.21 9.29
CA CYS A 233 23.38 16.95 9.17
C CYS A 233 23.78 16.67 7.71
N ASN A 234 22.93 16.96 6.73
CA ASN A 234 23.24 16.77 5.31
C ASN A 234 24.32 17.73 4.81
N GLU A 235 24.32 19.00 5.25
CA GLU A 235 25.39 19.95 4.95
C GLU A 235 26.71 19.57 5.58
N ILE A 236 26.71 19.16 6.85
CA ILE A 236 27.92 18.65 7.52
C ILE A 236 28.44 17.42 6.79
N LEU A 237 27.57 16.51 6.35
CA LEU A 237 27.94 15.35 5.52
C LEU A 237 28.53 15.77 4.17
N SER A 238 27.98 16.79 3.51
CA SER A 238 28.52 17.34 2.27
C SER A 238 29.92 17.94 2.48
N ASN A 239 30.08 18.77 3.50
CA ASN A 239 31.35 19.41 3.83
C ASN A 239 32.43 18.41 4.27
N THR A 240 32.05 17.37 5.01
CA THR A 240 32.97 16.29 5.39
C THR A 240 33.34 15.40 4.21
N ASN A 241 32.44 15.15 3.26
CA ASN A 241 32.77 14.45 2.02
C ASN A 241 33.73 15.27 1.14
N MET A 242 33.52 16.58 1.02
CA MET A 242 34.48 17.46 0.35
C MET A 242 35.85 17.42 1.01
N LEU A 243 35.93 17.52 2.34
CA LEU A 243 37.20 17.41 3.07
C LEU A 243 37.86 16.03 2.89
N MET A 244 37.09 14.94 2.89
CA MET A 244 37.62 13.61 2.61
C MET A 244 38.25 13.51 1.22
N ASP A 245 37.65 14.13 0.20
CA ASP A 245 38.19 14.11 -1.16
C ASP A 245 39.48 14.95 -1.27
N PHE A 246 39.54 16.10 -0.59
CA PHE A 246 40.76 16.90 -0.47
C PHE A 246 41.89 16.20 0.29
N VAL A 247 41.56 15.35 1.27
CA VAL A 247 42.54 14.57 2.05
C VAL A 247 42.96 13.28 1.31
N LYS A 248 42.08 12.67 0.50
CA LYS A 248 42.43 11.50 -0.33
C LYS A 248 43.50 11.81 -1.37
N ALA A 249 43.39 12.96 -2.06
CA ALA A 249 44.33 13.36 -3.10
C ALA A 249 45.82 13.34 -2.66
N PRO A 250 46.22 13.90 -1.50
CA PRO A 250 47.59 13.80 -0.99
C PRO A 250 47.91 12.42 -0.40
N VAL A 251 46.94 11.71 0.20
CA VAL A 251 47.16 10.36 0.78
C VAL A 251 47.48 9.32 -0.30
N ASP A 252 46.80 9.39 -1.45
CA ASP A 252 47.06 8.50 -2.59
C ASP A 252 48.41 8.79 -3.24
N LYS A 253 48.84 10.06 -3.21
CA LYS A 253 50.17 10.49 -3.67
C LYS A 253 51.29 9.92 -2.78
N VAL A 254 51.12 9.99 -1.45
CA VAL A 254 52.06 9.41 -0.48
C VAL A 254 52.13 7.89 -0.57
N LYS A 255 50.99 7.20 -0.76
CA LYS A 255 50.97 5.74 -1.02
C LYS A 255 51.65 5.37 -2.34
N GLY A 256 51.49 6.18 -3.39
CA GLY A 256 52.16 5.99 -4.68
C GLY A 256 53.68 6.21 -4.62
N ASP A 257 54.15 7.11 -3.76
CA ASP A 257 55.58 7.37 -3.55
C ASP A 257 56.23 6.32 -2.63
N ALA A 258 55.51 5.83 -1.62
CA ALA A 258 55.94 4.70 -0.79
C ALA A 258 56.08 3.40 -1.60
N ALA A 259 55.20 3.17 -2.59
CA ALA A 259 55.31 2.03 -3.50
C ALA A 259 56.55 2.12 -4.44
N ARG A 260 56.95 3.34 -4.84
CA ARG A 260 58.12 3.58 -5.70
C ARG A 260 59.46 3.61 -4.95
N GLY A 261 59.46 3.82 -3.63
CA GLY A 261 60.65 3.81 -2.78
C GLY A 261 61.17 2.42 -2.38
N SER A 262 60.44 1.35 -2.69
CA SER A 262 60.88 -0.03 -2.42
C SER A 262 61.80 -0.54 -3.54
N THR A 263 63.08 -0.17 -3.49
CA THR A 263 64.12 -0.83 -4.30
C THR A 263 64.41 -2.22 -3.72
N PRO A 264 64.45 -3.28 -4.55
CA PRO A 264 64.83 -4.60 -4.09
C PRO A 264 66.34 -4.61 -3.83
N MET A 265 66.76 -4.91 -2.59
CA MET A 265 68.15 -5.23 -2.33
C MET A 265 68.51 -6.52 -3.10
N THR A 266 69.33 -6.37 -4.13
CA THR A 266 70.01 -7.47 -4.83
C THR A 266 70.92 -8.22 -3.86
N GLY A 267 70.44 -9.32 -3.31
CA GLY A 267 71.26 -10.33 -2.65
C GLY A 267 71.95 -11.21 -3.70
N GLN A 268 73.28 -11.14 -3.76
CA GLN A 268 74.11 -12.10 -4.48
C GLN A 268 73.87 -13.51 -3.93
N ALA A 269 73.76 -14.45 -4.85
CA ALA A 269 73.63 -15.88 -4.59
C ALA A 269 74.84 -16.42 -3.82
N LEU A 270 74.56 -17.14 -2.72
CA LEU A 270 75.39 -18.25 -2.26
C LEU A 270 74.47 -19.45 -2.04
N ALA A 271 74.55 -20.39 -2.96
CA ALA A 271 73.96 -21.71 -2.82
C ALA A 271 74.75 -22.48 -1.76
N CYS A 272 74.07 -22.90 -0.70
CA CYS A 272 74.54 -23.99 0.16
C CYS A 272 73.34 -24.85 0.58
N THR A 273 73.20 -25.94 -0.17
CA THR A 273 72.75 -27.28 0.21
C THR A 273 72.03 -27.52 1.54
N SER A 274 71.07 -28.44 1.41
CA SER A 274 70.60 -29.41 2.41
C SER A 274 69.37 -29.02 3.23
N GLY A 275 68.26 -29.69 2.90
CA GLY A 275 67.70 -30.58 3.89
C GLY A 275 66.39 -30.17 4.55
N TRP A 276 65.37 -30.99 4.28
CA TRP A 276 64.29 -31.35 5.19
C TRP A 276 63.16 -30.33 5.43
N GLY A 277 61.94 -30.85 5.54
CA GLY A 277 60.98 -30.29 6.51
C GLY A 277 59.67 -29.74 5.98
N ASN A 278 58.91 -30.60 5.33
CA ASN A 278 57.47 -30.52 5.14
C ASN A 278 56.72 -30.23 6.47
N TRP A 279 56.00 -29.11 6.63
CA TRP A 279 54.92 -28.97 7.63
C TRP A 279 53.81 -28.02 7.14
N ARG A 280 52.79 -28.61 6.52
CA ARG A 280 51.50 -28.02 6.20
C ARG A 280 50.46 -28.61 7.17
N THR A 281 50.03 -27.86 8.18
CA THR A 281 48.89 -28.15 9.07
C THR A 281 48.23 -26.79 9.36
N ARG A 282 47.14 -26.33 8.72
CA ARG A 282 45.77 -26.85 8.56
C ARG A 282 45.15 -27.33 9.88
N TRP A 283 44.62 -26.38 10.65
CA TRP A 283 43.65 -26.62 11.72
C TRP A 283 42.23 -26.23 11.26
N GLN A 284 41.28 -27.07 11.67
CA GLN A 284 39.90 -27.24 11.21
C GLN A 284 38.89 -26.22 11.80
N PRO A 285 37.66 -26.14 11.23
CA PRO A 285 36.56 -25.31 11.75
C PRO A 285 35.80 -25.99 12.89
N CYS A 286 35.27 -25.17 13.78
CA CYS A 286 34.46 -25.56 14.94
C CYS A 286 32.97 -25.64 14.53
N THR A 287 32.37 -26.83 14.63
CA THR A 287 30.91 -27.01 14.66
C THR A 287 30.55 -27.80 15.91
N ARG A 288 29.69 -27.23 16.76
CA ARG A 288 28.93 -27.99 17.75
C ARG A 288 27.46 -27.57 17.68
N THR A 289 26.65 -28.61 17.51
CA THR A 289 25.30 -28.81 18.03
C THR A 289 25.07 -28.20 19.40
#